data_AF-A0A914USA1-F1
#
_entry.id   AF-A0A914USA1-F1
#
_cell.length_a   1.000
_cell.length_b   1.000
_cell.length_c   1.000
_cell.angle_alpha   90.00
_cell.angle_beta   90.00
_cell.angle_gamma   90.00
#
_symmetry.space_group_name_H-M   'P 1'
#
loop_
_entity.id
_entity.type
_entity.pdbx_description
1 polymer ?
#
loop_
_entity_poly.entity_id
_entity_poly.type
_entity_poly.pdbx_seq_one_letter_code
_entity_poly.pdbx_strand_id
1 'polypeptide(L)'
;MRSAALSCPFALTRLFSLLAHDQQLRAYMPAQVLLNESVERVGELDVPLCGQLPNDWSTWGFVVNGIVTTIFVCLGIVGNLYHVRTLGKHSNSRLTRYLRVLCIWDVTLLTCTFGFYGFVVISTGYKPWYGDITYLYMVFYPLCQVSWTGSMFVVTAISAERYLAIARPFRKLLSEARSVTKICLLLLVAVMLINLPTFFELTQVSCYDEETNREERMIWLSSLRLNKTYMLIYRIIIYPLTVNFIPFITIVFLTIKTISVRRSAISRSQNTQSLSPSLPAKQDSGTTAVLTALIVKFLLCYSMPTILYVFEYSENEELNSRLIDISNFLIVFHSATNWLIFWRWNVNKSSRSLTQSFIFTKEEAARLTYLWANTRPTEVGRDLLYTLIRANRSLALIFANNPPNQTAVKQPRDNATTNGHLCDCRLSESSRSPACEHNIQLLAKVDSHGVIVGIFCDRIIQRLSSKLEQQAIIDEIRALGRIHYSNRVPMRNTDWMLAKQYLIAKLVKDECDIDAEDIRIVNKFASFLIHEVKCGRTCAIAAEASVAYGFYPSSAYTHA
;
A
#
# COMPACT_ATOMS: atom_id res chain seq x y z
N MET A 1 9.07 38.45 17.84
CA MET A 1 8.56 39.59 17.03
C MET A 1 9.63 39.86 15.98
N ARG A 2 9.46 39.77 14.66
CA ARG A 2 8.32 40.07 13.78
C ARG A 2 8.25 39.09 12.59
N SER A 3 7.01 38.76 12.22
CA SER A 3 6.48 38.32 10.92
C SER A 3 7.38 38.32 9.68
N ALA A 4 7.58 37.14 9.08
CA ALA A 4 7.73 37.00 7.63
C ALA A 4 6.33 36.84 7.03
N ALA A 5 5.73 37.97 6.64
CA ALA A 5 4.47 38.00 5.91
C ALA A 5 4.70 37.66 4.43
N LEU A 6 3.74 36.92 3.88
CA LEU A 6 3.65 36.49 2.50
C LEU A 6 3.85 37.65 1.49
N SER A 7 4.87 37.53 0.65
CA SER A 7 5.01 38.33 -0.58
C SER A 7 4.34 37.60 -1.75
N CYS A 8 3.01 37.52 -1.74
CA CYS A 8 2.21 36.97 -2.85
C CYS A 8 1.76 37.97 -3.95
N PRO A 9 1.89 39.32 -3.83
CA PRO A 9 1.35 40.20 -4.88
C PRO A 9 2.27 40.36 -6.11
N PHE A 10 3.60 40.18 -5.99
CA PHE A 10 4.53 40.40 -7.11
C PHE A 10 4.50 39.32 -8.19
N ALA A 11 4.12 38.07 -7.85
CA ALA A 11 3.98 37.00 -8.82
C ALA A 11 2.75 37.20 -9.72
N LEU A 12 1.64 37.68 -9.16
CA LEU A 12 0.41 37.98 -9.90
C LEU A 12 0.60 39.15 -10.89
N THR A 13 1.28 40.23 -10.47
CA THR A 13 1.52 41.38 -11.37
C THR A 13 2.46 41.02 -12.53
N ARG A 14 3.48 40.18 -12.29
CA ARG A 14 4.31 39.60 -13.37
C ARG A 14 3.53 38.63 -14.26
N LEU A 15 2.60 37.85 -13.69
CA LEU A 15 1.69 36.99 -14.43
C LEU A 15 0.83 37.83 -15.39
N PHE A 16 0.23 38.92 -14.92
CA PHE A 16 -0.58 39.84 -15.72
C PHE A 16 0.21 40.53 -16.86
N SER A 17 1.47 40.90 -16.63
CA SER A 17 2.32 41.47 -17.68
C SER A 17 2.77 40.45 -18.73
N LEU A 18 2.92 39.17 -18.35
CA LEU A 18 3.31 38.08 -19.26
C LEU A 18 2.13 37.53 -20.07
N LEU A 19 0.90 37.65 -19.56
CA LEU A 19 -0.35 37.28 -20.25
C LEU A 19 -0.69 38.19 -21.45
N ALA A 20 0.05 39.29 -21.66
CA ALA A 20 -0.17 40.25 -22.75
C ALA A 20 0.56 39.90 -24.06
N HIS A 21 1.40 38.85 -24.09
CA HIS A 21 2.15 38.44 -25.28
C HIS A 21 1.56 37.19 -25.96
N ASP A 22 1.45 37.23 -27.30
CA ASP A 22 0.74 36.30 -28.20
C ASP A 22 1.22 34.83 -28.16
N GLN A 23 2.32 34.51 -27.47
CA GLN A 23 2.94 33.18 -27.46
C GLN A 23 2.21 32.13 -26.60
N GLN A 24 1.22 32.51 -25.79
CA GLN A 24 0.63 31.64 -24.75
C GLN A 24 -0.36 30.58 -25.23
N LEU A 25 -0.77 30.57 -26.51
CA LEU A 25 -1.64 29.51 -27.01
C LEU A 25 -0.94 28.13 -27.04
N ARG A 26 0.41 28.09 -27.06
CA ARG A 26 1.27 26.89 -27.25
C ARG A 26 1.31 25.89 -26.09
N ALA A 27 0.93 26.29 -24.87
CA ALA A 27 1.30 25.61 -23.63
C ALA A 27 0.34 24.47 -23.16
N TYR A 28 -0.84 24.35 -23.76
CA TYR A 28 -1.93 23.61 -23.09
C TYR A 28 -2.33 22.27 -23.72
N MET A 29 -1.42 21.72 -24.54
CA MET A 29 -1.24 20.29 -24.88
C MET A 29 0.27 20.02 -24.79
N PRO A 30 0.78 18.76 -24.80
CA PRO A 30 2.18 18.58 -25.19
C PRO A 30 2.40 19.48 -26.42
N ALA A 31 3.45 20.31 -26.37
CA ALA A 31 3.76 21.36 -27.35
C ALA A 31 3.81 20.89 -28.82
N GLN A 32 3.51 19.62 -29.05
CA GLN A 32 3.44 18.91 -30.30
C GLN A 32 2.20 19.24 -31.16
N VAL A 33 1.01 19.51 -30.61
CA VAL A 33 -0.17 19.76 -31.50
C VAL A 33 -0.20 21.20 -32.05
N LEU A 34 0.66 22.08 -31.56
CA LEU A 34 0.64 23.52 -31.88
C LEU A 34 1.74 24.00 -32.82
N LEU A 35 2.51 23.08 -33.41
CA LEU A 35 3.43 23.40 -34.50
C LEU A 35 2.72 23.21 -35.84
N ASN A 36 1.85 24.15 -36.22
CA ASN A 36 1.74 24.58 -37.61
C ASN A 36 0.86 25.83 -37.72
N GLU A 37 1.46 27.01 -37.50
CA GLU A 37 1.03 28.21 -38.21
C GLU A 37 1.46 28.17 -39.69
N SER A 38 2.31 27.22 -40.08
CA SER A 38 2.65 26.88 -41.47
C SER A 38 1.85 25.67 -41.96
N VAL A 39 0.53 25.81 -42.08
CA VAL A 39 -0.26 24.85 -42.86
C VAL A 39 0.14 25.02 -44.33
N GLU A 40 1.06 24.19 -44.82
CA GLU A 40 1.20 23.98 -46.26
C GLU A 40 -0.08 23.28 -46.74
N ARG A 41 -0.89 24.00 -47.52
CA ARG A 41 -2.05 23.44 -48.22
C ARG A 41 -1.56 22.68 -49.46
N VAL A 42 -2.14 21.51 -49.70
CA VAL A 42 -1.81 20.67 -50.87
C VAL A 42 -2.52 21.21 -52.10
N GLY A 43 -1.87 22.04 -52.93
CA GLY A 43 -2.37 22.39 -54.27
C GLY A 43 -3.87 22.74 -54.32
N GLU A 44 -4.61 22.27 -55.33
CA GLU A 44 -6.07 22.51 -55.50
C GLU A 44 -6.97 22.00 -54.34
N LEU A 45 -6.44 21.35 -53.30
CA LEU A 45 -7.18 20.93 -52.11
C LEU A 45 -7.00 21.91 -50.93
N ASP A 46 -8.12 22.36 -50.36
CA ASP A 46 -8.16 23.23 -49.16
C ASP A 46 -7.88 22.49 -47.82
N VAL A 47 -7.27 21.30 -47.86
CA VAL A 47 -7.06 20.43 -46.68
C VAL A 47 -5.60 20.52 -46.19
N PRO A 48 -5.36 20.61 -44.86
CA PRO A 48 -4.00 20.60 -44.31
C PRO A 48 -3.31 19.22 -44.46
N LEU A 49 -1.98 19.19 -44.58
CA LEU A 49 -1.23 17.94 -44.44
C LEU A 49 -1.44 17.34 -43.04
N CYS A 50 -1.57 16.01 -42.93
CA CYS A 50 -1.48 15.33 -41.65
C CYS A 50 -0.09 15.58 -41.08
N GLY A 51 -0.05 16.21 -39.91
CA GLY A 51 1.19 16.74 -39.34
C GLY A 51 2.32 15.70 -39.28
N GLN A 52 3.36 15.92 -40.09
CA GLN A 52 4.71 15.44 -39.81
C GLN A 52 5.24 16.26 -38.62
N LEU A 53 4.95 15.80 -37.41
CA LEU A 53 5.70 16.25 -36.24
C LEU A 53 7.16 15.79 -36.36
N PRO A 54 8.16 16.54 -35.84
CA PRO A 54 9.54 16.09 -35.84
C PRO A 54 9.59 14.67 -35.31
N ASN A 55 10.41 13.82 -35.94
CA ASN A 55 10.59 12.39 -35.67
C ASN A 55 10.85 12.02 -34.20
N ASP A 56 10.96 12.99 -33.30
CA ASP A 56 11.10 12.78 -31.87
C ASP A 56 9.72 12.71 -31.18
N TRP A 57 9.06 11.57 -31.39
CA TRP A 57 8.78 10.78 -30.19
C TRP A 57 10.14 10.51 -29.57
N SER A 58 10.59 11.43 -28.70
CA SER A 58 11.74 11.11 -27.86
C SER A 58 11.43 9.73 -27.29
N THR A 59 12.31 8.76 -27.48
CA THR A 59 12.13 7.37 -27.00
C THR A 59 11.57 7.35 -25.57
N TRP A 60 11.90 8.38 -24.80
CA TRP A 60 11.26 8.80 -23.57
C TRP A 60 9.72 8.78 -23.54
N GLY A 61 9.01 9.58 -24.34
CA GLY A 61 7.54 9.71 -24.27
C GLY A 61 6.84 8.39 -24.56
N PHE A 62 7.33 7.64 -25.54
CA PHE A 62 6.87 6.29 -25.86
C PHE A 62 7.09 5.31 -24.69
N VAL A 63 8.28 5.33 -24.08
CA VAL A 63 8.60 4.46 -22.94
C VAL A 63 7.77 4.83 -21.70
N VAL A 64 7.66 6.12 -21.37
CA VAL A 64 7.03 6.59 -20.13
C VAL A 64 5.51 6.57 -20.22
N ASN A 65 4.93 7.27 -21.21
CA ASN A 65 3.47 7.35 -21.36
C ASN A 65 2.89 6.08 -21.99
N GLY A 66 3.66 5.37 -22.82
CA GLY A 66 3.25 4.11 -23.41
C GLY A 66 3.49 2.94 -22.48
N ILE A 67 4.72 2.44 -22.43
CA ILE A 67 5.06 1.16 -21.79
C ILE A 67 4.88 1.22 -20.26
N VAL A 68 5.58 2.14 -19.60
CA VAL A 68 5.63 2.21 -18.13
C VAL A 68 4.24 2.52 -17.57
N THR A 69 3.57 3.53 -18.12
CA THR A 69 2.20 3.89 -17.74
C THR A 69 1.23 2.72 -17.91
N THR A 70 1.30 1.97 -19.02
CA THR A 70 0.43 0.81 -19.26
C THR A 70 0.64 -0.31 -18.23
N ILE A 71 1.88 -0.59 -17.84
CA ILE A 71 2.17 -1.58 -16.78
C ILE A 71 1.50 -1.19 -15.46
N PHE A 72 1.64 0.08 -15.06
CA PHE A 72 1.02 0.58 -13.82
C PHE A 72 -0.50 0.64 -13.90
N VAL A 73 -1.07 0.95 -15.06
CA VAL A 73 -2.51 0.87 -15.32
C VAL A 73 -3.03 -0.54 -15.07
N CYS A 74 -2.40 -1.56 -15.66
CA CYS A 74 -2.80 -2.96 -15.48
C CYS A 74 -2.75 -3.39 -14.00
N LEU A 75 -1.63 -3.13 -13.32
CA LEU A 75 -1.45 -3.44 -11.90
C LEU A 75 -2.48 -2.69 -11.03
N GLY A 76 -2.72 -1.42 -11.35
CA GLY A 76 -3.64 -0.55 -10.63
C GLY A 76 -5.10 -0.99 -10.76
N ILE A 77 -5.53 -1.41 -11.95
CA ILE A 77 -6.90 -1.91 -12.18
C ILE A 77 -7.12 -3.19 -11.36
N VAL A 78 -6.20 -4.16 -11.45
CA VAL A 78 -6.30 -5.42 -10.69
C VAL A 78 -6.35 -5.15 -9.18
N GLY A 79 -5.45 -4.30 -8.68
CA GLY A 79 -5.36 -3.97 -7.27
C GLY A 79 -6.59 -3.25 -6.71
N ASN A 80 -7.09 -2.23 -7.43
CA ASN A 80 -8.28 -1.48 -7.01
C ASN A 80 -9.55 -2.36 -7.07
N LEU A 81 -9.70 -3.23 -8.08
CA LEU A 81 -10.81 -4.18 -8.16
C LEU A 81 -10.79 -5.20 -7.01
N TYR A 82 -9.61 -5.73 -6.67
CA TYR A 82 -9.45 -6.59 -5.50
C TYR A 82 -9.85 -5.86 -4.21
N HIS A 83 -9.47 -4.58 -4.10
CA HIS A 83 -9.77 -3.77 -2.93
C HIS A 83 -11.27 -3.50 -2.76
N VAL A 84 -11.99 -3.17 -3.84
CA VAL A 84 -13.46 -3.00 -3.83
C VAL A 84 -14.16 -4.26 -3.33
N ARG A 85 -13.77 -5.43 -3.84
CA ARG A 85 -14.34 -6.72 -3.42
C ARG A 85 -14.10 -7.00 -1.95
N THR A 86 -12.88 -6.75 -1.47
CA THR A 86 -12.49 -6.98 -0.07
C THR A 86 -13.22 -6.05 0.89
N LEU A 87 -13.34 -4.76 0.55
CA LEU A 87 -14.07 -3.79 1.37
C LEU A 87 -15.56 -4.11 1.47
N GLY A 88 -16.17 -4.57 0.37
CA GLY A 88 -17.58 -4.96 0.33
C GLY A 88 -17.92 -6.14 1.25
N LYS A 89 -16.99 -7.08 1.42
CA LYS A 89 -17.19 -8.29 2.25
C LYS A 89 -17.02 -8.03 3.75
N HIS A 90 -16.09 -7.16 4.14
CA HIS A 90 -15.64 -7.08 5.54
C HIS A 90 -16.11 -5.85 6.32
N SER A 91 -16.63 -4.78 5.67
CA SER A 91 -17.07 -3.59 6.39
C SER A 91 -18.02 -2.67 5.62
N ASN A 92 -19.16 -2.33 6.23
CA ASN A 92 -20.14 -1.37 5.70
C ASN A 92 -20.08 0.03 6.34
N SER A 93 -18.95 0.39 6.95
CA SER A 93 -18.77 1.73 7.51
C SER A 93 -18.89 2.84 6.44
N ARG A 94 -19.18 4.08 6.86
CA ARG A 94 -19.18 5.25 5.97
C ARG A 94 -17.84 5.42 5.26
N LEU A 95 -16.74 5.26 5.99
CA LEU A 95 -15.41 5.25 5.42
C LEU A 95 -15.28 4.23 4.29
N THR A 96 -15.62 2.97 4.55
CA THR A 96 -15.42 1.92 3.54
C THR A 96 -16.33 2.11 2.32
N ARG A 97 -17.44 2.83 2.45
CA ARG A 97 -18.20 3.34 1.29
C ARG A 97 -17.42 4.39 0.49
N TYR A 98 -16.85 5.41 1.13
CA TYR A 98 -16.02 6.40 0.43
C TYR A 98 -14.79 5.76 -0.23
N LEU A 99 -14.13 4.80 0.44
CA LEU A 99 -12.99 4.08 -0.13
C LEU A 99 -13.37 3.25 -1.35
N ARG A 100 -14.56 2.63 -1.35
CA ARG A 100 -15.06 1.94 -2.55
C ARG A 100 -15.28 2.90 -3.70
N VAL A 101 -15.89 4.07 -3.44
CA VAL A 101 -16.09 5.11 -4.46
C VAL A 101 -14.75 5.62 -4.98
N LEU A 102 -13.75 5.79 -4.11
CA LEU A 102 -12.40 6.18 -4.52
C LEU A 102 -11.78 5.15 -5.48
N CYS A 103 -11.86 3.86 -5.15
CA CYS A 103 -11.36 2.81 -6.04
C CYS A 103 -12.11 2.74 -7.39
N ILE A 104 -13.40 3.07 -7.42
CA ILE A 104 -14.17 3.16 -8.68
C ILE A 104 -13.63 4.31 -9.54
N TRP A 105 -13.39 5.48 -8.94
CA TRP A 105 -12.76 6.60 -9.65
C TRP A 105 -11.36 6.26 -10.14
N ASP A 106 -10.54 5.61 -9.31
CA ASP A 106 -9.18 5.21 -9.69
C ASP A 106 -9.21 4.19 -10.85
N VAL A 107 -10.12 3.19 -10.84
CA VAL A 107 -10.30 2.26 -11.99
C VAL A 107 -10.77 3.00 -13.24
N THR A 108 -11.69 3.95 -13.10
CA THR A 108 -12.20 4.74 -14.23
C THR A 108 -11.07 5.57 -14.85
N LEU A 109 -10.29 6.27 -14.02
CA LEU A 109 -9.13 7.03 -14.46
C LEU A 109 -8.11 6.14 -15.18
N LEU A 110 -7.70 5.03 -14.59
CA LEU A 110 -6.72 4.11 -15.19
C LEU A 110 -7.23 3.53 -16.52
N THR A 111 -8.52 3.23 -16.63
CA THR A 111 -9.12 2.74 -17.88
C THR A 111 -9.13 3.84 -18.95
N CYS A 112 -9.46 5.08 -18.57
CA CYS A 112 -9.42 6.21 -19.51
C CYS A 112 -7.98 6.51 -19.95
N THR A 113 -7.01 6.45 -19.03
CA THR A 113 -5.58 6.60 -19.33
C THR A 113 -5.10 5.49 -20.26
N PHE A 114 -5.57 4.25 -20.09
CA PHE A 114 -5.27 3.17 -21.03
C PHE A 114 -5.74 3.54 -22.44
N GLY A 115 -7.00 3.97 -22.58
CA GLY A 115 -7.54 4.37 -23.88
C GLY A 115 -6.81 5.57 -24.50
N PHE A 116 -6.37 6.51 -23.67
CA PHE A 116 -5.69 7.74 -24.11
C PHE A 116 -4.21 7.56 -24.44
N TYR A 117 -3.47 6.70 -23.73
CA TYR A 117 -2.03 6.48 -23.93
C TYR A 117 -1.69 5.04 -24.32
N GLY A 118 -2.14 4.05 -23.54
CA GLY A 118 -1.70 2.66 -23.67
C GLY A 118 -2.18 1.97 -24.95
N PHE A 119 -3.47 2.10 -25.28
CA PHE A 119 -4.04 1.50 -26.48
C PHE A 119 -3.49 2.14 -27.75
N VAL A 120 -3.28 3.45 -27.74
CA VAL A 120 -2.69 4.19 -28.85
C VAL A 120 -1.29 3.67 -29.16
N VAL A 121 -0.44 3.52 -28.15
CA VAL A 121 0.91 2.98 -28.30
C VAL A 121 0.93 1.55 -28.83
N ILE A 122 0.01 0.70 -28.37
CA ILE A 122 -0.08 -0.69 -28.84
C ILE A 122 -0.57 -0.76 -30.30
N SER A 123 -1.52 0.10 -30.67
CA SER A 123 -2.20 0.02 -31.97
C SER A 123 -1.44 0.71 -33.10
N THR A 124 -0.82 1.87 -32.85
CA THR A 124 -0.23 2.68 -33.93
C THR A 124 1.29 2.79 -33.87
N GLY A 125 1.93 2.29 -32.81
CA GLY A 125 3.38 2.38 -32.60
C GLY A 125 3.86 3.83 -32.39
N TYR A 126 3.83 4.63 -33.47
CA TYR A 126 4.39 5.98 -33.58
C TYR A 126 3.43 7.06 -34.14
N LYS A 127 2.19 6.72 -34.55
CA LYS A 127 1.22 7.68 -35.15
C LYS A 127 0.01 7.92 -34.23
N PRO A 128 0.06 8.81 -33.23
CA PRO A 128 -1.05 8.91 -32.26
C PRO A 128 -2.02 10.06 -32.49
N TRP A 129 -1.71 11.00 -33.38
CA TRP A 129 -2.48 12.25 -33.49
C TRP A 129 -3.39 12.34 -34.72
N TYR A 130 -3.34 11.35 -35.61
CA TYR A 130 -4.20 11.27 -36.79
C TYR A 130 -4.63 9.81 -37.10
N GLY A 131 -5.68 9.67 -37.89
CA GLY A 131 -6.36 8.40 -38.21
C GLY A 131 -7.56 8.09 -37.31
N ASP A 132 -8.10 6.88 -37.44
CA ASP A 132 -9.26 6.41 -36.66
C ASP A 132 -9.03 6.44 -35.14
N ILE A 133 -7.77 6.42 -34.68
CA ILE A 133 -7.42 6.46 -33.27
C ILE A 133 -7.84 7.79 -32.59
N THR A 134 -8.00 8.86 -33.36
CA THR A 134 -8.35 10.19 -32.85
C THR A 134 -9.70 10.25 -32.14
N TYR A 135 -10.64 9.34 -32.46
CA TYR A 135 -11.91 9.23 -31.73
C TYR A 135 -11.71 8.84 -30.27
N LEU A 136 -10.74 7.98 -29.98
CA LEU A 136 -10.44 7.59 -28.59
C LEU A 136 -9.89 8.77 -27.80
N TYR A 137 -9.07 9.63 -28.41
CA TYR A 137 -8.60 10.86 -27.79
C TYR A 137 -9.74 11.80 -27.39
N MET A 138 -10.70 12.01 -28.28
CA MET A 138 -11.85 12.88 -28.01
C MET A 138 -12.70 12.39 -26.83
N VAL A 139 -12.86 11.06 -26.70
CA VAL A 139 -13.66 10.46 -25.64
C VAL A 139 -12.89 10.41 -24.33
N PHE A 140 -11.64 9.93 -24.35
CA PHE A 140 -10.89 9.68 -23.12
C PHE A 140 -10.23 10.92 -22.55
N TYR A 141 -9.94 11.96 -23.34
CA TYR A 141 -9.41 13.23 -22.83
C TYR A 141 -10.29 13.83 -21.71
N PRO A 142 -11.58 14.15 -21.96
CA PRO A 142 -12.42 14.74 -20.91
C PRO A 142 -12.73 13.74 -19.79
N LEU A 143 -12.85 12.44 -20.10
CA LEU A 143 -13.09 11.41 -19.07
C LEU A 143 -11.91 11.23 -18.11
N CYS A 144 -10.67 11.39 -18.57
CA CYS A 144 -9.49 11.47 -17.71
C CYS A 144 -9.59 12.66 -16.75
N GLN A 145 -9.97 13.85 -17.24
CA GLN A 145 -10.11 15.06 -16.42
C GLN A 145 -11.23 14.92 -15.36
N VAL A 146 -12.38 14.39 -15.78
CA VAL A 146 -13.51 14.05 -14.89
C VAL A 146 -13.08 13.06 -13.81
N SER A 147 -12.42 11.96 -14.20
CA SER A 147 -12.05 10.89 -13.28
C SER A 147 -11.01 11.33 -12.27
N TRP A 148 -10.03 12.11 -12.74
CA TRP A 148 -9.01 12.74 -11.91
C TRP A 148 -9.63 13.70 -10.87
N THR A 149 -10.51 14.60 -11.30
CA THR A 149 -11.22 15.54 -10.42
C THR A 149 -12.11 14.79 -9.42
N GLY A 150 -12.80 13.73 -9.86
CA GLY A 150 -13.65 12.89 -9.03
C GLY A 150 -12.88 12.20 -7.89
N SER A 151 -11.73 11.61 -8.21
CA SER A 151 -10.83 11.01 -7.20
C SER A 151 -10.42 12.06 -6.16
N MET A 152 -10.02 13.26 -6.60
CA MET A 152 -9.61 14.34 -5.70
C MET A 152 -10.72 14.80 -4.74
N PHE A 153 -11.93 14.98 -5.25
CA PHE A 153 -13.06 15.42 -4.44
C PHE A 153 -13.46 14.36 -3.40
N VAL A 154 -13.35 13.08 -3.76
CA VAL A 154 -13.60 11.97 -2.83
C VAL A 154 -12.52 11.89 -1.74
N VAL A 155 -11.24 12.10 -2.06
CA VAL A 155 -10.16 12.17 -1.05
C VAL A 155 -10.39 13.33 -0.07
N THR A 156 -10.85 14.48 -0.59
CA THR A 156 -11.23 15.64 0.24
C THR A 156 -12.37 15.28 1.20
N ALA A 157 -13.41 14.60 0.69
CA ALA A 157 -14.53 14.14 1.51
C ALA A 157 -14.08 13.11 2.58
N ILE A 158 -13.18 12.18 2.25
CA ILE A 158 -12.59 11.23 3.20
C ILE A 158 -11.86 11.98 4.33
N SER A 159 -11.09 13.01 3.99
CA SER A 159 -10.37 13.85 4.95
C SER A 159 -11.32 14.59 5.89
N ALA A 160 -12.41 15.13 5.37
CA ALA A 160 -13.43 15.82 6.17
C ALA A 160 -14.17 14.87 7.11
N GLU A 161 -14.61 13.71 6.62
CA GLU A 161 -15.27 12.68 7.43
C GLU A 161 -14.38 12.19 8.57
N ARG A 162 -13.07 12.12 8.34
CA ARG A 162 -12.11 11.73 9.34
C ARG A 162 -11.89 12.75 10.42
N TYR A 163 -11.72 14.00 10.02
CA TYR A 163 -11.66 15.09 10.97
C TYR A 163 -12.93 15.11 11.84
N LEU A 164 -14.12 15.00 11.25
CA LEU A 164 -15.39 14.98 11.97
C LEU A 164 -15.50 13.80 12.94
N ALA A 165 -15.08 12.61 12.53
CA ALA A 165 -15.12 11.41 13.37
C ALA A 165 -14.26 11.54 14.64
N ILE A 166 -13.12 12.24 14.55
CA ILE A 166 -12.18 12.42 15.68
C ILE A 166 -12.54 13.67 16.51
N ALA A 167 -12.89 14.78 15.87
CA ALA A 167 -13.12 16.05 16.54
C ALA A 167 -14.50 16.17 17.19
N ARG A 168 -15.53 15.48 16.68
CA ARG A 168 -16.91 15.62 17.15
C ARG A 168 -17.64 14.28 17.23
N PRO A 169 -17.28 13.39 18.18
CA PRO A 169 -17.88 12.06 18.31
C PRO A 169 -19.42 12.10 18.47
N PHE A 170 -19.98 13.09 19.18
CA PHE A 170 -21.43 13.20 19.40
C PHE A 170 -22.21 13.80 18.21
N ARG A 171 -21.59 14.62 17.35
CA ARG A 171 -22.23 15.05 16.09
C ARG A 171 -22.23 13.96 15.02
N LYS A 172 -21.55 12.84 15.26
CA LYS A 172 -21.57 11.67 14.39
C LYS A 172 -22.96 11.05 14.30
N LEU A 173 -23.76 11.08 15.38
CA LEU A 173 -25.17 10.66 15.37
C LEU A 173 -26.03 11.51 14.40
N LEU A 174 -25.85 12.84 14.39
CA LEU A 174 -26.51 13.73 13.43
C LEU A 174 -25.97 13.60 12.00
N SER A 175 -24.70 13.19 11.86
CA SER A 175 -24.05 12.94 10.57
C SER A 175 -24.46 11.59 9.98
N GLU A 176 -24.82 10.59 10.80
CA GLU A 176 -25.37 9.30 10.36
C GLU A 176 -26.67 9.43 9.56
N ALA A 177 -27.42 10.53 9.75
CA ALA A 177 -28.58 10.88 8.93
C ALA A 177 -28.21 11.25 7.47
N ARG A 178 -26.95 11.62 7.18
CA ARG A 178 -26.50 11.96 5.82
C ARG A 178 -25.99 10.74 5.07
N SER A 179 -26.67 10.40 3.98
CA SER A 179 -26.28 9.30 3.10
C SER A 179 -25.00 9.61 2.33
N VAL A 180 -23.96 8.78 2.50
CA VAL A 180 -22.71 8.83 1.71
C VAL A 180 -23.01 8.82 0.21
N THR A 181 -24.02 8.05 -0.22
CA THR A 181 -24.45 7.97 -1.61
C THR A 181 -24.93 9.32 -2.14
N LYS A 182 -25.71 10.08 -1.35
CA LYS A 182 -26.16 11.42 -1.73
C LYS A 182 -25.00 12.40 -1.86
N ILE A 183 -24.02 12.32 -0.95
CA ILE A 183 -22.81 13.15 -1.00
C ILE A 183 -22.00 12.82 -2.26
N CYS A 184 -21.75 11.53 -2.53
CA CYS A 184 -21.01 11.11 -3.73
C CYS A 184 -21.74 11.48 -5.03
N LEU A 185 -23.08 11.41 -5.06
CA LEU A 185 -23.88 11.85 -6.20
C LEU A 185 -23.75 13.36 -6.43
N LEU A 186 -23.81 14.18 -5.37
CA LEU A 186 -23.59 15.61 -5.48
C LEU A 186 -22.18 15.93 -5.98
N LEU A 187 -21.16 15.22 -5.47
CA LEU A 187 -19.79 15.36 -5.95
C LEU A 187 -19.67 14.98 -7.42
N LEU A 188 -20.32 13.89 -7.87
CA LEU A 188 -20.35 13.50 -9.27
C LEU A 188 -20.93 14.61 -10.16
N VAL A 189 -22.08 15.18 -9.78
CA VAL A 189 -22.68 16.29 -10.53
C VAL A 189 -21.74 17.50 -10.57
N ALA A 190 -21.14 17.88 -9.45
CA ALA A 190 -20.19 18.99 -9.40
C ALA A 190 -18.96 18.74 -10.29
N VAL A 191 -18.41 17.53 -10.26
CA VAL A 191 -17.27 17.11 -11.09
C VAL A 191 -17.61 17.20 -12.57
N MET A 192 -18.80 16.74 -12.97
CA MET A 192 -19.26 16.82 -14.36
C MET A 192 -19.46 18.27 -14.82
N LEU A 193 -20.07 19.12 -13.99
CA LEU A 193 -20.27 20.53 -14.31
C LEU A 193 -18.94 21.29 -14.44
N ILE A 194 -18.02 21.07 -13.50
CA ILE A 194 -16.68 21.69 -13.54
C ILE A 194 -15.92 21.23 -14.77
N ASN A 195 -16.04 19.98 -15.20
CA ASN A 195 -15.31 19.47 -16.36
C ASN A 195 -16.07 19.56 -17.68
N LEU A 196 -17.31 20.08 -17.68
CA LEU A 196 -18.14 20.11 -18.88
C LEU A 196 -17.47 20.83 -20.07
N PRO A 197 -16.81 22.00 -19.89
CA PRO A 197 -16.14 22.68 -20.99
C PRO A 197 -15.06 21.82 -21.66
N THR A 198 -14.43 20.89 -20.93
CA THR A 198 -13.33 20.05 -21.44
C THR A 198 -13.76 19.12 -22.58
N PHE A 199 -15.05 18.76 -22.65
CA PHE A 199 -15.62 17.96 -23.73
C PHE A 199 -15.67 18.70 -25.06
N PHE A 200 -15.61 20.03 -25.04
CA PHE A 200 -15.74 20.88 -26.23
C PHE A 200 -14.42 21.54 -26.62
N GLU A 201 -13.29 21.15 -26.00
CA GLU A 201 -12.01 21.80 -26.25
C GLU A 201 -11.24 21.26 -27.45
N LEU A 202 -11.46 19.99 -27.77
CA LEU A 202 -10.82 19.31 -28.89
C LEU A 202 -11.84 19.08 -30.00
N THR A 203 -11.41 19.22 -31.24
CA THR A 203 -12.16 18.89 -32.44
C THR A 203 -11.34 18.00 -33.36
N GLN A 204 -11.97 17.39 -34.35
CA GLN A 204 -11.32 16.64 -35.43
C GLN A 204 -11.42 17.48 -36.68
N VAL A 205 -10.34 17.52 -37.46
CA VAL A 205 -10.32 18.13 -38.79
C VAL A 205 -9.74 17.14 -39.78
N SER A 206 -10.18 17.21 -41.03
CA SER A 206 -9.60 16.44 -42.13
C SER A 206 -8.14 16.86 -42.36
N CYS A 207 -7.29 15.89 -42.64
CA CYS A 207 -5.90 16.11 -43.04
C CYS A 207 -5.52 15.13 -44.16
N TYR A 208 -4.52 15.47 -44.97
CA TYR A 208 -4.03 14.62 -46.05
C TYR A 208 -2.75 13.88 -45.64
N ASP A 209 -2.76 12.54 -45.66
CA ASP A 209 -1.57 11.72 -45.38
C ASP A 209 -0.87 11.35 -46.70
N GLU A 210 0.35 11.85 -46.88
CA GLU A 210 1.16 11.61 -48.07
C GLU A 210 1.65 10.15 -48.16
N GLU A 211 1.84 9.45 -47.04
CA GLU A 211 2.34 8.07 -47.05
C GLU A 211 1.27 7.08 -47.54
N THR A 212 0.02 7.32 -47.14
CA THR A 212 -1.11 6.45 -47.50
C THR A 212 -1.92 7.00 -48.68
N ASN A 213 -1.64 8.24 -49.10
CA ASN A 213 -2.32 8.96 -50.17
C ASN A 213 -3.84 9.01 -49.96
N ARG A 214 -4.25 9.30 -48.71
CA ARG A 214 -5.64 9.31 -48.24
C ARG A 214 -5.92 10.51 -47.34
N GLU A 215 -7.18 10.93 -47.33
CA GLU A 215 -7.70 11.87 -46.34
C GLU A 215 -7.94 11.11 -45.02
N GLU A 216 -7.33 11.60 -43.96
CA GLU A 216 -7.43 11.09 -42.59
C GLU A 216 -7.97 12.19 -41.67
N ARG A 217 -8.21 11.86 -40.39
CA ARG A 217 -8.61 12.85 -39.38
C ARG A 217 -7.48 13.11 -38.40
N MET A 218 -7.22 14.37 -38.05
CA MET A 218 -6.29 14.74 -36.99
C MET A 218 -6.99 15.48 -35.84
N ILE A 219 -6.40 15.43 -34.65
CA ILE A 219 -6.87 16.18 -33.48
C ILE A 219 -6.48 17.65 -33.65
N TRP A 220 -7.44 18.54 -33.37
CA TRP A 220 -7.27 19.98 -33.47
C TRP A 220 -7.91 20.70 -32.28
N LEU A 221 -7.51 21.95 -32.06
CA LEU A 221 -8.06 22.80 -31.01
C LEU A 221 -9.38 23.43 -31.48
N SER A 222 -10.42 23.35 -30.65
CA SER A 222 -11.70 24.00 -30.92
C SER A 222 -11.62 25.53 -30.83
N SER A 223 -12.63 26.22 -31.37
CA SER A 223 -12.82 27.66 -31.19
C SER A 223 -12.93 28.08 -29.71
N LEU A 224 -13.44 27.20 -28.85
CA LEU A 224 -13.51 27.44 -27.40
C LEU A 224 -12.09 27.49 -26.80
N ARG A 225 -11.24 26.53 -27.17
CA ARG A 225 -9.86 26.45 -26.67
C ARG A 225 -8.96 27.55 -27.22
N LEU A 226 -9.21 28.03 -28.44
CA LEU A 226 -8.49 29.15 -29.05
C LEU A 226 -8.92 30.52 -28.50
N ASN A 227 -10.07 30.59 -27.82
CA ASN A 227 -10.54 31.84 -27.23
C ASN A 227 -9.65 32.24 -26.03
N LYS A 228 -8.94 33.36 -26.18
CA LYS A 228 -8.02 33.91 -25.16
C LYS A 228 -8.70 34.15 -23.81
N THR A 229 -9.93 34.65 -23.80
CA THR A 229 -10.70 34.92 -22.58
C THR A 229 -11.06 33.63 -21.84
N TYR A 230 -11.50 32.60 -22.56
CA TYR A 230 -11.77 31.28 -22.00
C TYR A 230 -10.50 30.67 -21.39
N MET A 231 -9.39 30.70 -22.14
CA MET A 231 -8.11 30.18 -21.66
C MET A 231 -7.65 30.87 -20.38
N LEU A 232 -7.67 32.19 -20.35
CA LEU A 232 -7.24 32.95 -19.17
C LEU A 232 -8.16 32.74 -17.96
N ILE A 233 -9.45 33.01 -18.12
CA ILE A 233 -10.37 33.04 -16.97
C ILE A 233 -10.63 31.61 -16.49
N TYR A 234 -10.98 30.71 -17.40
CA TYR A 234 -11.42 29.38 -17.01
C TYR A 234 -10.24 28.42 -16.84
N ARG A 235 -9.35 28.29 -17.83
CA ARG A 235 -8.28 27.28 -17.77
C ARG A 235 -7.09 27.64 -16.90
N ILE A 236 -6.68 28.91 -16.86
CA ILE A 236 -5.53 29.34 -16.07
C ILE A 236 -5.94 29.66 -14.63
N ILE A 237 -7.10 30.29 -14.42
CA ILE A 237 -7.52 30.77 -13.08
C ILE A 237 -8.51 29.80 -12.41
N ILE A 238 -9.74 29.68 -12.94
CA ILE A 238 -10.83 28.99 -12.23
C ILE A 238 -10.57 27.49 -12.07
N TYR A 239 -10.13 26.82 -13.13
CA TYR A 239 -9.98 25.36 -13.16
C TYR A 239 -8.91 24.87 -12.18
N PRO A 240 -7.66 25.39 -12.17
CA PRO A 240 -6.64 24.96 -11.21
C PRO A 240 -7.02 25.34 -9.77
N LEU A 241 -7.65 26.49 -9.54
CA LEU A 241 -8.13 26.88 -8.21
C LEU A 241 -9.14 25.86 -7.67
N THR A 242 -10.11 25.48 -8.49
CA THR A 242 -11.24 24.64 -8.06
C THR A 242 -10.87 23.16 -7.97
N VAL A 243 -10.12 22.65 -8.94
CA VAL A 243 -9.78 21.22 -9.05
C VAL A 243 -8.55 20.87 -8.21
N ASN A 244 -7.65 21.82 -7.97
CA ASN A 244 -6.37 21.57 -7.34
C ASN A 244 -6.16 22.34 -6.03
N PHE A 245 -6.02 23.68 -6.08
CA PHE A 245 -5.58 24.46 -4.93
C PHE A 245 -6.56 24.42 -3.75
N ILE A 246 -7.86 24.62 -3.98
CA ILE A 246 -8.88 24.60 -2.91
C ILE A 246 -8.94 23.21 -2.25
N PRO A 247 -9.10 22.10 -3.01
CA PRO A 247 -9.06 20.76 -2.44
C PRO A 247 -7.74 20.46 -1.69
N PHE A 248 -6.59 20.85 -2.25
CA PHE A 248 -5.27 20.68 -1.63
C PHE A 248 -5.18 21.38 -0.27
N ILE A 249 -5.49 22.68 -0.21
CA ILE A 249 -5.44 23.48 1.01
C ILE A 249 -6.39 22.90 2.06
N THR A 250 -7.59 22.48 1.63
CA THR A 250 -8.59 21.86 2.49
C THR A 250 -8.08 20.56 3.12
N ILE A 251 -7.47 19.67 2.32
CA ILE A 251 -6.89 18.42 2.82
C ILE A 251 -5.78 18.71 3.82
N VAL A 252 -4.82 19.57 3.49
CA VAL A 252 -3.70 19.91 4.39
C VAL A 252 -4.21 20.45 5.72
N PHE A 253 -5.14 21.41 5.66
CA PHE A 253 -5.75 22.00 6.84
C PHE A 253 -6.46 20.95 7.71
N LEU A 254 -7.32 20.12 7.11
CA LEU A 254 -8.05 19.07 7.83
C LEU A 254 -7.10 18.03 8.42
N THR A 255 -6.00 17.72 7.73
CA THR A 255 -4.96 16.79 8.21
C THR A 255 -4.28 17.32 9.45
N ILE A 256 -3.83 18.58 9.42
CA ILE A 256 -3.20 19.24 10.57
C ILE A 256 -4.16 19.25 11.77
N LYS A 257 -5.43 19.62 11.55
CA LYS A 257 -6.44 19.62 12.61
C LYS A 257 -6.70 18.22 13.17
N THR A 258 -6.77 17.21 12.31
CA THR A 258 -6.95 15.81 12.71
C THR A 258 -5.80 15.33 13.61
N ILE A 259 -4.55 15.62 13.22
CA ILE A 259 -3.36 15.27 14.01
C ILE A 259 -3.35 16.01 15.35
N SER A 260 -3.65 17.32 15.34
CA SER A 260 -3.67 18.17 16.54
C SER A 260 -4.68 17.66 17.57
N VAL A 261 -5.94 17.45 17.17
CA VAL A 261 -6.99 16.94 18.06
C VAL A 261 -6.60 15.59 18.65
N ARG A 262 -6.02 14.71 17.83
CA ARG A 262 -5.59 13.39 18.28
C ARG A 262 -4.45 13.47 19.28
N ARG A 263 -3.44 14.31 19.05
CA ARG A 263 -2.35 14.54 20.01
C ARG A 263 -2.88 15.06 21.34
N SER A 264 -3.83 15.99 21.31
CA SER A 264 -4.48 16.50 22.51
C SER A 264 -5.30 15.45 23.26
N ALA A 265 -5.99 14.55 22.55
CA ALA A 265 -6.74 13.45 23.17
C ALA A 265 -5.82 12.42 23.84
N ILE A 266 -4.71 12.06 23.19
CA ILE A 266 -3.71 11.13 23.76
C ILE A 266 -3.04 11.75 25.00
N SER A 267 -2.65 13.02 24.94
CA SER A 267 -2.04 13.72 26.07
C SER A 267 -2.98 13.82 27.28
N ARG A 268 -4.29 14.05 27.07
CA ARG A 268 -5.29 14.02 28.16
C ARG A 268 -5.45 12.61 28.77
N SER A 269 -5.46 11.58 27.93
CA SER A 269 -5.56 10.18 28.38
C SER A 269 -4.35 9.71 29.17
N GLN A 270 -3.16 10.28 28.95
CA GLN A 270 -1.96 9.96 29.73
C GLN A 270 -1.94 10.65 31.09
N ASN A 271 -2.58 11.82 31.21
CA ASN A 271 -2.66 12.59 32.46
C ASN A 271 -3.79 12.13 33.41
N THR A 272 -4.71 11.29 32.95
CA THR A 272 -5.76 10.67 33.78
C THR A 272 -5.41 9.20 34.02
N GLN A 273 -4.90 8.85 35.20
CA GLN A 273 -4.77 7.47 35.69
C GLN A 273 -6.17 6.83 35.89
N SER A 274 -6.94 6.64 34.82
CA SER A 274 -8.24 5.98 34.89
C SER A 274 -8.13 4.52 34.49
N LEU A 275 -8.57 3.65 35.41
CA LEU A 275 -8.80 2.22 35.25
C LEU A 275 -9.72 1.96 34.05
N SER A 276 -9.19 1.90 32.84
CA SER A 276 -9.74 1.20 31.66
C SER A 276 -8.86 1.52 30.45
N PRO A 277 -8.16 0.55 29.83
CA PRO A 277 -7.54 0.80 28.55
C PRO A 277 -8.69 0.98 27.54
N SER A 278 -8.94 2.23 27.15
CA SER A 278 -9.92 2.53 26.11
C SER A 278 -9.42 1.91 24.79
N LEU A 279 -9.93 0.72 24.48
CA LEU A 279 -9.78 0.00 23.21
C LEU A 279 -9.96 0.87 21.95
N PRO A 280 -10.76 1.98 21.92
CA PRO A 280 -10.86 2.84 20.73
C PRO A 280 -9.57 3.57 20.34
N ALA A 281 -8.74 3.98 21.30
CA ALA A 281 -7.59 4.87 21.03
C ALA A 281 -6.44 4.16 20.28
N LYS A 282 -6.24 2.86 20.51
CA LYS A 282 -5.20 2.04 19.85
C LYS A 282 -5.63 1.58 18.44
N GLN A 283 -6.95 1.48 18.19
CA GLN A 283 -7.54 1.08 16.91
C GLN A 283 -7.52 2.21 15.85
N ASP A 284 -7.64 3.47 16.27
CA ASP A 284 -7.61 4.65 15.38
C ASP A 284 -6.19 5.03 14.89
N SER A 285 -5.14 4.44 15.47
CA SER A 285 -3.75 4.77 15.13
C SER A 285 -3.35 4.35 13.72
N GLY A 286 -3.72 3.14 13.32
CA GLY A 286 -3.43 2.60 11.97
C GLY A 286 -4.25 3.31 10.89
N THR A 287 -5.48 3.68 11.21
CA THR A 287 -6.38 4.39 10.29
C THR A 287 -5.87 5.79 9.97
N THR A 288 -5.29 6.51 10.94
CA THR A 288 -4.71 7.84 10.71
C THR A 288 -3.43 7.76 9.89
N ALA A 289 -2.55 6.79 10.15
CA ALA A 289 -1.28 6.64 9.43
C ALA A 289 -1.48 6.35 7.93
N VAL A 290 -2.46 5.50 7.61
CA VAL A 290 -2.88 5.19 6.23
C VAL A 290 -3.36 6.44 5.50
N LEU A 291 -4.10 7.30 6.20
CA LEU A 291 -4.61 8.54 5.62
C LEU A 291 -3.54 9.59 5.45
N THR A 292 -2.65 9.74 6.43
CA THR A 292 -1.48 10.61 6.30
C THR A 292 -0.60 10.15 5.12
N ALA A 293 -0.44 8.84 4.90
CA ALA A 293 0.27 8.31 3.73
C ALA A 293 -0.45 8.64 2.41
N LEU A 294 -1.77 8.51 2.35
CA LEU A 294 -2.56 8.91 1.18
C LEU A 294 -2.42 10.41 0.88
N ILE A 295 -2.41 11.24 1.92
CA ILE A 295 -2.29 12.69 1.80
C ILE A 295 -0.88 13.09 1.37
N VAL A 296 0.18 12.53 1.97
CA VAL A 296 1.57 12.81 1.55
C VAL A 296 1.79 12.38 0.09
N LYS A 297 1.28 11.21 -0.29
CA LYS A 297 1.35 10.72 -1.67
C LYS A 297 0.56 11.60 -2.63
N PHE A 298 -0.60 12.11 -2.20
CA PHE A 298 -1.34 13.11 -2.94
C PHE A 298 -0.50 14.38 -3.14
N LEU A 299 0.11 14.92 -2.08
CA LEU A 299 0.98 16.10 -2.16
C LEU A 299 2.14 15.89 -3.15
N LEU A 300 2.79 14.73 -3.14
CA LEU A 300 3.94 14.46 -4.01
C LEU A 300 3.54 14.25 -5.47
N CYS A 301 2.48 13.48 -5.72
CA CYS A 301 2.11 13.08 -7.08
C CYS A 301 1.24 14.13 -7.81
N TYR A 302 0.37 14.85 -7.10
CA TYR A 302 -0.57 15.79 -7.73
C TYR A 302 -0.07 17.23 -7.73
N SER A 303 0.89 17.59 -6.86
CA SER A 303 1.48 18.95 -6.91
C SER A 303 2.29 19.18 -8.18
N MET A 304 2.95 18.14 -8.71
CA MET A 304 3.82 18.24 -9.89
C MET A 304 3.13 18.80 -11.13
N PRO A 305 1.98 18.26 -11.59
CA PRO A 305 1.22 18.86 -12.70
C PRO A 305 0.90 20.35 -12.44
N THR A 306 0.47 20.70 -11.22
CA THR A 306 0.16 22.09 -10.80
C THR A 306 1.35 23.03 -10.91
N ILE A 307 2.52 22.55 -10.48
CA ILE A 307 3.76 23.31 -10.51
C ILE A 307 4.12 23.56 -11.98
N LEU A 308 4.05 22.54 -12.82
CA LEU A 308 4.33 22.69 -14.26
C LEU A 308 3.37 23.65 -14.95
N TYR A 309 2.07 23.65 -14.60
CA TYR A 309 1.11 24.65 -15.11
C TYR A 309 1.49 26.10 -14.79
N VAL A 310 2.25 26.34 -13.71
CA VAL A 310 2.69 27.69 -13.28
C VAL A 310 4.09 28.02 -13.82
N PHE A 311 4.94 27.01 -14.01
CA PHE A 311 6.35 27.15 -14.38
C PHE A 311 6.64 26.88 -15.86
N GLU A 312 5.61 26.86 -16.72
CA GLU A 312 5.72 26.69 -18.19
C GLU A 312 6.36 27.89 -18.91
N TYR A 313 7.38 28.49 -18.28
CA TYR A 313 8.17 29.63 -18.73
C TYR A 313 9.68 29.25 -18.81
N SER A 314 9.99 27.97 -18.94
CA SER A 314 11.37 27.54 -19.20
C SER A 314 11.64 27.60 -20.70
N GLU A 315 12.73 28.26 -21.11
CA GLU A 315 13.18 28.35 -22.50
C GLU A 315 13.58 26.97 -23.08
N ASN A 316 13.68 25.93 -22.25
CA ASN A 316 14.04 24.58 -22.68
C ASN A 316 12.77 23.73 -22.91
N GLU A 317 12.32 23.68 -24.16
CA GLU A 317 11.13 22.93 -24.60
C GLU A 317 11.24 21.42 -24.33
N GLU A 318 12.44 20.83 -24.46
CA GLU A 318 12.65 19.40 -24.23
C GLU A 318 12.47 19.02 -22.75
N LEU A 319 13.06 19.82 -21.85
CA LEU A 319 12.92 19.62 -20.41
C LEU A 319 11.45 19.75 -19.98
N ASN A 320 10.72 20.72 -20.54
CA ASN A 320 9.31 20.93 -20.24
C ASN A 320 8.47 19.72 -20.67
N SER A 321 8.68 19.21 -21.89
CA SER A 321 7.96 18.04 -22.39
C SER A 321 8.18 16.81 -21.50
N ARG A 322 9.44 16.53 -21.11
CA ARG A 322 9.76 15.39 -20.24
C ARG A 322 9.12 15.51 -18.85
N LEU A 323 9.10 16.72 -18.29
CA LEU A 323 8.46 16.99 -17.00
C LEU A 323 6.94 16.79 -17.06
N ILE A 324 6.30 17.20 -18.15
CA ILE A 324 4.87 16.96 -18.38
C ILE A 324 4.59 15.45 -18.39
N ASP A 325 5.37 14.65 -19.11
CA ASP A 325 5.23 13.19 -19.16
C ASP A 325 5.39 12.55 -17.78
N ILE A 326 6.40 12.98 -17.01
CA ILE A 326 6.60 12.52 -15.62
C ILE A 326 5.39 12.86 -14.77
N SER A 327 4.86 14.08 -14.91
CA SER A 327 3.71 14.54 -14.12
C SER A 327 2.44 13.74 -14.43
N ASN A 328 2.20 13.41 -15.70
CA ASN A 328 1.10 12.56 -16.14
C ASN A 328 1.25 11.14 -15.57
N PHE A 329 2.46 10.57 -15.64
CA PHE A 329 2.77 9.28 -15.02
C PHE A 329 2.54 9.29 -13.50
N LEU A 330 2.89 10.37 -12.79
CA LEU A 330 2.68 10.46 -11.34
C LEU A 330 1.21 10.39 -10.94
N ILE A 331 0.29 10.92 -11.76
CA ILE A 331 -1.16 10.78 -11.54
C ILE A 331 -1.59 9.31 -11.64
N VAL A 332 -1.06 8.57 -12.62
CA VAL A 332 -1.31 7.15 -12.81
C VAL A 332 -0.74 6.34 -11.67
N PHE A 333 0.52 6.58 -11.31
CA PHE A 333 1.20 5.95 -10.19
C PHE A 333 0.42 6.15 -8.88
N HIS A 334 -0.10 7.35 -8.67
CA HIS A 334 -0.92 7.64 -7.51
C HIS A 334 -2.16 6.73 -7.48
N SER A 335 -2.95 6.72 -8.55
CA SER A 335 -4.21 5.99 -8.61
C SER A 335 -3.99 4.46 -8.57
N ALA A 336 -2.90 3.99 -9.18
CA ALA A 336 -2.53 2.57 -9.24
C ALA A 336 -2.07 1.99 -7.89
N THR A 337 -1.53 2.80 -6.98
CA THR A 337 -0.93 2.29 -5.72
C THR A 337 -1.78 2.57 -4.47
N ASN A 338 -2.96 3.19 -4.59
CA ASN A 338 -3.83 3.49 -3.45
C ASN A 338 -4.26 2.22 -2.69
N TRP A 339 -4.60 1.15 -3.40
CA TRP A 339 -5.00 -0.13 -2.83
C TRP A 339 -3.94 -0.78 -1.92
N LEU A 340 -2.64 -0.55 -2.17
CA LEU A 340 -1.54 -1.13 -1.38
C LEU A 340 -1.55 -0.62 0.06
N ILE A 341 -1.81 0.68 0.23
CA ILE A 341 -1.85 1.32 1.55
C ILE A 341 -2.99 0.70 2.38
N PHE A 342 -4.14 0.46 1.74
CA PHE A 342 -5.29 -0.15 2.41
C PHE A 342 -5.15 -1.65 2.63
N TRP A 343 -4.50 -2.38 1.71
CA TRP A 343 -4.17 -3.79 1.91
C TRP A 343 -3.30 -3.96 3.15
N ARG A 344 -2.24 -3.16 3.29
CA ARG A 344 -1.37 -3.16 4.48
C ARG A 344 -2.13 -2.84 5.76
N TRP A 345 -3.09 -1.92 5.70
CA TRP A 345 -3.97 -1.61 6.84
C TRP A 345 -4.85 -2.80 7.26
N ASN A 346 -5.51 -3.46 6.30
CA ASN A 346 -6.39 -4.60 6.57
C ASN A 346 -5.62 -5.79 7.14
N VAL A 347 -4.43 -6.08 6.62
CA VAL A 347 -3.56 -7.14 7.15
C VAL A 347 -3.18 -6.85 8.61
N ASN A 348 -2.77 -5.61 8.89
CA ASN A 348 -2.43 -5.20 10.27
C ASN A 348 -3.64 -5.25 11.21
N LYS A 349 -4.83 -4.86 10.73
CA LYS A 349 -6.07 -4.94 11.53
C LYS A 349 -6.47 -6.39 11.81
N SER A 350 -6.37 -7.28 10.81
CA SER A 350 -6.66 -8.71 10.96
C SER A 350 -5.70 -9.37 11.96
N SER A 351 -4.40 -9.07 11.86
CA SER A 351 -3.40 -9.58 12.80
C SER A 351 -3.70 -9.09 14.23
N ARG A 352 -4.00 -7.80 14.42
CA ARG A 352 -4.38 -7.27 15.75
C ARG A 352 -5.65 -7.91 16.31
N SER A 353 -6.66 -8.14 15.47
CA SER A 353 -7.89 -8.82 15.88
C SER A 353 -7.64 -10.26 16.31
N LEU A 354 -6.73 -10.96 15.61
CA LEU A 354 -6.38 -12.33 15.97
C LEU A 354 -5.56 -12.37 17.27
N THR A 355 -4.57 -11.48 17.43
CA THR A 355 -3.87 -11.29 18.71
C THR A 355 -4.84 -11.01 19.86
N GLN A 356 -5.87 -10.17 19.65
CA GLN A 356 -6.91 -9.90 20.66
C GLN A 356 -7.77 -11.12 20.97
N SER A 357 -8.05 -11.99 20.00
CA SER A 357 -8.79 -13.24 20.24
C SER A 357 -8.03 -14.22 21.14
N PHE A 358 -6.71 -14.08 21.24
CA PHE A 358 -5.86 -14.86 22.12
C PHE A 358 -5.66 -14.24 23.52
N ILE A 359 -6.40 -13.20 23.88
CA ILE A 359 -6.41 -12.70 25.26
C ILE A 359 -7.02 -13.78 26.17
N PHE A 360 -6.26 -14.23 27.16
CA PHE A 360 -6.70 -15.21 28.14
C PHE A 360 -7.47 -14.53 29.28
N THR A 361 -8.61 -15.11 29.68
CA THR A 361 -9.28 -14.75 30.93
C THR A 361 -8.48 -15.27 32.13
N LYS A 362 -8.76 -14.77 33.35
CA LYS A 362 -8.12 -15.28 34.56
C LYS A 362 -8.40 -16.78 34.77
N GLU A 363 -9.62 -17.21 34.43
CA GLU A 363 -10.06 -18.61 34.53
C GLU A 363 -9.34 -19.50 33.51
N GLU A 364 -9.28 -19.07 32.24
CA GLU A 364 -8.56 -19.81 31.20
C GLU A 364 -7.07 -19.93 31.53
N ALA A 365 -6.45 -18.86 32.05
CA ALA A 365 -5.05 -18.87 32.47
C ALA A 365 -4.82 -19.79 33.68
N ALA A 366 -5.70 -19.76 34.69
CA ALA A 366 -5.61 -20.64 35.85
C ALA A 366 -5.76 -22.12 35.45
N ARG A 367 -6.72 -22.42 34.57
CA ARG A 367 -6.94 -23.77 34.05
C ARG A 367 -5.76 -24.26 33.22
N LEU A 368 -5.20 -23.43 32.35
CA LEU A 368 -3.99 -23.75 31.59
C LEU A 368 -2.80 -24.03 32.51
N THR A 369 -2.61 -23.23 33.56
CA THR A 369 -1.55 -23.45 34.56
C THR A 369 -1.74 -24.77 35.31
N TYR A 370 -2.98 -25.14 35.63
CA TYR A 370 -3.29 -26.43 36.26
C TYR A 370 -2.94 -27.61 35.34
N LEU A 371 -3.34 -27.56 34.07
CA LEU A 371 -2.99 -28.59 33.09
C LEU A 371 -1.47 -28.69 32.89
N TRP A 372 -0.79 -27.53 32.87
CA TRP A 372 0.66 -27.47 32.70
C TRP A 372 1.43 -27.99 33.91
N ALA A 373 0.94 -27.76 35.13
CA ALA A 373 1.56 -28.24 36.37
C ALA A 373 1.67 -29.78 36.45
N ASN A 374 0.80 -30.49 35.74
CA ASN A 374 0.83 -31.95 35.62
C ASN A 374 1.87 -32.46 34.60
N THR A 375 2.67 -31.56 34.03
CA THR A 375 3.73 -31.86 33.06
C THR A 375 5.09 -31.36 33.56
N ARG A 376 6.18 -31.95 33.07
CA ARG A 376 7.54 -31.45 33.33
C ARG A 376 7.97 -30.56 32.16
N PRO A 377 8.14 -29.24 32.35
CA PRO A 377 8.39 -28.31 31.25
C PRO A 377 9.59 -28.69 30.37
N THR A 378 10.68 -29.14 31.00
CA THR A 378 11.91 -29.55 30.31
C THR A 378 11.75 -30.81 29.47
N GLU A 379 10.86 -31.74 29.86
CA GLU A 379 10.50 -32.90 29.05
C GLU A 379 9.61 -32.50 27.88
N VAL A 380 8.59 -31.65 28.14
CA VAL A 380 7.68 -31.16 27.09
C VAL A 380 8.46 -30.48 25.96
N GLY A 381 9.41 -29.62 26.29
CA GLY A 381 10.22 -28.90 25.29
C GLY A 381 11.18 -29.81 24.51
N ARG A 382 11.82 -30.79 25.17
CA ARG A 382 12.68 -31.78 24.51
C ARG A 382 11.89 -32.68 23.56
N ASP A 383 10.82 -33.29 24.05
CA ASP A 383 9.93 -34.15 23.27
C ASP A 383 9.35 -33.42 22.05
N LEU A 384 8.95 -32.15 22.22
CA LEU A 384 8.46 -31.30 21.13
C LEU A 384 9.54 -31.13 20.06
N LEU A 385 10.77 -30.79 20.45
CA LEU A 385 11.86 -30.56 19.52
C LEU A 385 12.27 -31.85 18.80
N TYR A 386 12.32 -32.98 19.51
CA TYR A 386 12.53 -34.29 18.90
C TYR A 386 11.44 -34.67 17.90
N THR A 387 10.18 -34.44 18.25
CA THR A 387 9.02 -34.69 17.37
C THR A 387 9.14 -33.86 16.08
N LEU A 388 9.52 -32.59 16.21
CA LEU A 388 9.72 -31.70 15.07
C LEU A 388 10.92 -32.09 14.20
N ILE A 389 12.06 -32.43 14.80
CA ILE A 389 13.26 -32.86 14.07
C ILE A 389 13.01 -34.19 13.35
N ARG A 390 12.27 -35.12 13.98
CA ARG A 390 11.90 -36.39 13.37
C ARG A 390 11.03 -36.19 12.12
N ALA A 391 10.10 -35.23 12.15
CA ALA A 391 9.25 -34.89 11.01
C ALA A 391 9.95 -34.01 9.96
N ASN A 392 10.89 -33.17 10.39
CA ASN A 392 11.65 -32.27 9.53
C ASN A 392 13.14 -32.28 9.90
N ARG A 393 13.90 -33.18 9.28
CA ARG A 393 15.34 -33.35 9.54
C ARG A 393 16.16 -32.09 9.26
N SER A 394 15.69 -31.16 8.42
CA SER A 394 16.44 -29.91 8.18
C SER A 394 16.52 -29.02 9.41
N LEU A 395 15.66 -29.21 10.42
CA LEU A 395 15.76 -28.50 11.70
C LEU A 395 17.01 -28.90 12.49
N ALA A 396 17.51 -30.13 12.33
CA ALA A 396 18.73 -30.59 12.99
C ALA A 396 19.98 -29.81 12.53
N LEU A 397 19.98 -29.33 11.27
CA LEU A 397 21.11 -28.59 10.68
C LEU A 397 21.40 -27.27 11.41
N ILE A 398 20.41 -26.70 12.12
CA ILE A 398 20.58 -25.46 12.91
C ILE A 398 21.50 -25.69 14.11
N PHE A 399 21.55 -26.92 14.63
CA PHE A 399 22.32 -27.27 15.82
C PHE A 399 23.72 -27.80 15.50
N ALA A 400 24.03 -28.04 14.22
CA ALA A 400 25.32 -28.55 13.77
C ALA A 400 26.43 -27.46 13.86
N ASN A 401 27.66 -27.86 14.20
CA ASN A 401 28.80 -26.97 14.49
C ASN A 401 29.28 -26.11 13.30
N ASN A 402 28.85 -26.39 12.06
CA ASN A 402 29.16 -25.61 10.87
C ASN A 402 27.88 -25.38 10.05
N PRO A 403 27.27 -24.17 10.06
CA PRO A 403 26.20 -23.86 9.10
C PRO A 403 26.81 -23.89 7.69
N PRO A 404 26.24 -24.59 6.70
CA PRO A 404 26.73 -24.51 5.34
C PRO A 404 26.68 -23.05 4.87
N ASN A 405 27.75 -22.62 4.19
CA ASN A 405 27.94 -21.26 3.66
C ASN A 405 26.62 -20.52 3.37
N GLN A 406 26.49 -19.34 3.97
CA GLN A 406 25.27 -18.50 4.01
C GLN A 406 24.71 -18.04 2.64
N THR A 407 25.23 -18.55 1.54
CA THR A 407 24.83 -18.25 0.15
C THR A 407 24.17 -19.40 -0.59
N ALA A 408 24.04 -20.60 -0.02
CA ALA A 408 23.46 -21.77 -0.70
C ALA A 408 22.29 -22.43 0.05
N VAL A 409 21.21 -21.69 0.30
CA VAL A 409 19.89 -22.30 0.51
C VAL A 409 18.94 -21.75 -0.54
N LYS A 410 19.21 -22.11 -1.81
CA LYS A 410 18.11 -22.30 -2.75
C LYS A 410 17.35 -23.54 -2.28
N GLN A 411 16.02 -23.47 -2.29
CA GLN A 411 15.14 -24.59 -2.00
C GLN A 411 15.72 -25.89 -2.59
N PRO A 412 15.89 -26.97 -1.80
CA PRO A 412 16.23 -28.24 -2.40
C PRO A 412 15.01 -28.70 -3.20
N ARG A 413 15.14 -28.67 -4.53
CA ARG A 413 14.47 -29.67 -5.36
C ARG A 413 14.92 -31.04 -4.88
N ASP A 414 13.98 -31.96 -4.91
CA ASP A 414 14.14 -33.36 -4.57
C ASP A 414 15.45 -33.95 -5.08
N ASN A 415 16.02 -34.88 -4.28
CA ASN A 415 17.16 -35.76 -4.54
C ASN A 415 18.48 -35.36 -3.86
N ALA A 416 18.58 -35.69 -2.55
CA ALA A 416 19.84 -36.13 -1.97
C ALA A 416 19.55 -37.07 -0.78
N THR A 417 19.57 -38.36 -1.05
CA THR A 417 19.60 -39.44 -0.05
C THR A 417 20.92 -39.40 0.71
N THR A 418 20.95 -38.73 1.85
CA THR A 418 21.93 -39.02 2.91
C THR A 418 21.23 -39.84 3.99
N ASN A 419 21.32 -41.15 3.83
CA ASN A 419 20.93 -42.16 4.82
C ASN A 419 21.87 -42.07 6.03
N GLY A 420 21.69 -41.06 6.88
CA GLY A 420 22.20 -41.04 8.24
C GLY A 420 21.08 -41.44 9.18
N HIS A 421 21.05 -42.70 9.61
CA HIS A 421 20.19 -43.10 10.72
C HIS A 421 20.63 -42.34 11.97
N LEU A 422 19.71 -41.57 12.56
CA LEU A 422 19.83 -41.11 13.94
C LEU A 422 19.60 -42.35 14.82
N CYS A 423 20.59 -43.24 14.88
CA CYS A 423 20.52 -44.49 15.62
C CYS A 423 20.51 -44.21 17.12
N ASP A 424 19.72 -45.03 17.81
CA ASP A 424 19.56 -45.15 19.25
C ASP A 424 20.92 -45.52 19.89
N CYS A 425 21.66 -44.52 20.37
CA CYS A 425 22.95 -44.74 21.05
C CYS A 425 22.72 -45.10 22.52
N ARG A 426 22.21 -46.31 22.79
CA ARG A 426 22.34 -46.98 24.10
C ARG A 426 23.32 -48.14 24.01
N LEU A 427 24.62 -47.88 23.85
CA LEU A 427 25.64 -48.93 24.02
C LEU A 427 26.96 -48.37 24.58
N SER A 428 27.47 -49.11 25.58
CA SER A 428 28.82 -49.25 26.15
C SER A 428 29.94 -48.27 25.74
N GLU A 429 30.66 -47.74 26.74
CA GLU A 429 31.72 -46.72 26.65
C GLU A 429 33.00 -47.12 25.88
N SER A 430 33.14 -48.37 25.41
CA SER A 430 34.35 -48.79 24.68
C SER A 430 34.13 -48.80 23.17
N SER A 431 34.74 -47.84 22.46
CA SER A 431 34.80 -47.64 20.98
C SER A 431 33.67 -46.79 20.34
N ARG A 432 33.73 -45.46 20.50
CA ARG A 432 32.90 -44.53 19.72
C ARG A 432 33.60 -44.12 18.43
N SER A 433 32.93 -44.31 17.28
CA SER A 433 33.38 -43.74 16.01
C SER A 433 33.18 -42.20 16.02
N PRO A 434 33.96 -41.43 15.25
CA PRO A 434 33.81 -39.96 15.19
C PRO A 434 32.40 -39.50 14.73
N ALA A 435 31.67 -40.33 13.99
CA ALA A 435 30.27 -40.06 13.63
C ALA A 435 29.31 -40.25 14.82
N CYS A 436 29.61 -41.19 15.72
CA CYS A 436 28.87 -41.40 16.96
C CYS A 436 29.09 -40.23 17.93
N GLU A 437 30.33 -39.76 18.07
CA GLU A 437 30.68 -38.59 18.88
C GLU A 437 29.96 -37.31 18.39
N HIS A 438 29.91 -37.10 17.06
CA HIS A 438 29.21 -35.96 16.46
C HIS A 438 27.69 -36.01 16.69
N ASN A 439 27.08 -37.19 16.55
CA ASN A 439 25.66 -37.38 16.82
C ASN A 439 25.33 -37.17 18.31
N ILE A 440 26.19 -37.62 19.23
CA ILE A 440 26.02 -37.39 20.67
C ILE A 440 26.10 -35.88 20.99
N GLN A 441 27.04 -35.14 20.41
CA GLN A 441 27.13 -33.69 20.59
C GLN A 441 25.92 -32.95 20.02
N LEU A 442 25.41 -33.38 18.86
CA LEU A 442 24.21 -32.81 18.25
C LEU A 442 22.97 -33.08 19.12
N LEU A 443 22.79 -34.31 19.61
CA LEU A 443 21.71 -34.65 20.53
C LEU A 443 21.79 -33.84 21.82
N ALA A 444 22.99 -33.67 22.41
CA ALA A 444 23.18 -32.86 23.61
C ALA A 444 22.78 -31.39 23.39
N LYS A 445 23.03 -30.83 22.21
CA LYS A 445 22.58 -29.48 21.83
C LYS A 445 21.08 -29.38 21.60
N VAL A 446 20.48 -30.40 20.97
CA VAL A 446 19.03 -30.48 20.81
C VAL A 446 18.37 -30.55 22.18
N ASP A 447 18.90 -31.36 23.10
CA ASP A 447 18.41 -31.46 24.47
C ASP A 447 18.49 -30.12 25.20
N SER A 448 19.63 -29.43 25.13
CA SER A 448 19.79 -28.14 25.79
C SER A 448 18.81 -27.08 25.27
N HIS A 449 18.57 -27.04 23.95
CA HIS A 449 17.57 -26.14 23.36
C HIS A 449 16.14 -26.58 23.67
N GLY A 450 15.86 -27.89 23.74
CA GLY A 450 14.57 -28.43 24.17
C GLY A 450 14.23 -28.00 25.60
N VAL A 451 15.21 -28.03 26.50
CA VAL A 451 15.07 -27.50 27.88
C VAL A 451 14.71 -26.01 27.86
N ILE A 452 15.39 -25.21 27.03
CA ILE A 452 15.10 -23.76 26.89
C ILE A 452 13.68 -23.53 26.40
N VAL A 453 13.22 -24.28 25.40
CA VAL A 453 11.84 -24.19 24.87
C VAL A 453 10.81 -24.51 25.95
N GLY A 454 11.08 -25.54 26.76
CA GLY A 454 10.23 -25.93 27.89
C GLY A 454 10.11 -24.82 28.94
N ILE A 455 11.26 -24.28 29.38
CA ILE A 455 11.33 -23.18 30.36
C ILE A 455 10.66 -21.91 29.82
N PHE A 456 10.81 -21.64 28.52
CA PHE A 456 10.14 -20.50 27.88
C PHE A 456 8.61 -20.62 27.93
N CYS A 457 8.07 -21.81 27.61
CA CYS A 457 6.63 -22.04 27.70
C CYS A 457 6.12 -21.94 29.14
N ASP A 458 6.85 -22.50 30.10
CA ASP A 458 6.53 -22.42 31.53
C ASP A 458 6.46 -20.96 32.02
N ARG A 459 7.47 -20.15 31.67
CA ARG A 459 7.51 -18.72 31.99
C ARG A 459 6.32 -17.96 31.42
N ILE A 460 5.93 -18.25 30.16
CA ILE A 460 4.77 -17.62 29.53
C ILE A 460 3.49 -17.99 30.30
N ILE A 461 3.29 -19.28 30.59
CA ILE A 461 2.06 -19.78 31.21
C ILE A 461 1.88 -19.20 32.61
N GLN A 462 2.93 -19.16 33.43
CA GLN A 462 2.86 -18.56 34.77
C GLN A 462 2.47 -17.07 34.73
N ARG A 463 2.93 -16.33 33.70
CA ARG A 463 2.66 -14.90 33.53
C ARG A 463 1.31 -14.58 32.89
N LEU A 464 0.65 -15.54 32.24
CA LEU A 464 -0.67 -15.35 31.60
C LEU A 464 -1.78 -14.97 32.61
N SER A 465 -1.60 -15.26 33.91
CA SER A 465 -2.55 -14.98 34.99
C SER A 465 -2.73 -13.48 35.30
N SER A 466 -1.77 -12.63 34.91
CA SER A 466 -1.81 -11.18 35.16
C SER A 466 -2.21 -10.39 33.90
N LYS A 467 -3.29 -9.60 33.98
CA LYS A 467 -3.75 -8.75 32.84
C LYS A 467 -2.74 -7.67 32.44
N LEU A 468 -1.85 -7.27 33.35
CA LEU A 468 -0.85 -6.22 33.11
C LEU A 468 0.33 -6.68 32.24
N GLU A 469 0.60 -8.00 32.13
CA GLU A 469 1.78 -8.52 31.43
C GLU A 469 1.53 -9.08 30.02
N GLN A 470 0.28 -9.21 29.57
CA GLN A 470 -0.03 -9.86 28.29
C GLN A 470 0.61 -9.18 27.07
N GLN A 471 0.77 -7.85 27.08
CA GLN A 471 1.47 -7.14 26.00
C GLN A 471 2.98 -7.44 26.01
N ALA A 472 3.60 -7.54 27.18
CA ALA A 472 5.01 -7.88 27.31
C ALA A 472 5.28 -9.33 26.84
N ILE A 473 4.37 -10.26 27.15
CA ILE A 473 4.42 -11.65 26.64
C ILE A 473 4.37 -11.67 25.11
N ILE A 474 3.47 -10.92 24.49
CA ILE A 474 3.37 -10.83 23.02
C ILE A 474 4.68 -10.32 22.42
N ASP A 475 5.28 -9.28 23.01
CA ASP A 475 6.51 -8.69 22.50
C ASP A 475 7.73 -9.63 22.66
N GLU A 476 7.77 -10.41 23.74
CA GLU A 476 8.76 -11.47 23.99
C GLU A 476 8.64 -12.62 22.97
N ILE A 477 7.42 -13.11 22.70
CA ILE A 477 7.19 -14.17 21.69
C ILE A 477 7.53 -13.66 20.28
N ARG A 478 7.22 -12.39 19.97
CA ARG A 478 7.61 -11.77 18.70
C ARG A 478 9.12 -11.62 18.58
N ALA A 479 9.84 -11.37 19.68
CA ALA A 479 11.30 -11.34 19.68
C ALA A 479 11.89 -12.70 19.29
N LEU A 480 11.35 -13.79 19.84
CA LEU A 480 11.70 -15.14 19.41
C LEU A 480 11.44 -15.35 17.91
N GLY A 481 10.31 -14.86 17.39
CA GLY A 481 10.03 -14.86 15.96
C GLY A 481 11.10 -14.15 15.13
N ARG A 482 11.62 -13.00 15.57
CA ARG A 482 12.71 -12.30 14.87
C ARG A 482 14.00 -13.13 14.86
N ILE A 483 14.32 -13.80 15.97
CA ILE A 483 15.48 -14.71 16.09
C ILE A 483 15.33 -15.93 15.15
N HIS A 484 14.12 -16.48 15.04
CA HIS A 484 13.84 -17.56 14.08
C HIS A 484 14.07 -17.13 12.63
N TYR A 485 13.82 -15.85 12.33
CA TYR A 485 14.09 -15.29 11.01
C TYR A 485 15.59 -15.09 10.76
N SER A 486 16.31 -14.45 11.70
CA SER A 486 17.76 -14.21 11.56
C SER A 486 18.55 -15.50 11.41
N ASN A 487 18.13 -16.57 12.09
CA ASN A 487 18.75 -17.90 12.01
C ASN A 487 18.18 -18.79 10.89
N ARG A 488 17.31 -18.24 10.00
CA ARG A 488 16.71 -18.95 8.85
C ARG A 488 16.09 -20.31 9.21
N VAL A 489 15.37 -20.40 10.33
CA VAL A 489 14.76 -21.65 10.81
C VAL A 489 13.74 -22.21 9.78
N PRO A 490 13.97 -23.39 9.18
CA PRO A 490 13.18 -23.93 8.06
C PRO A 490 11.88 -24.63 8.51
N MET A 491 11.02 -23.94 9.25
CA MET A 491 9.71 -24.46 9.66
C MET A 491 8.62 -24.26 8.60
N ARG A 492 8.00 -25.36 8.15
CA ARG A 492 6.84 -25.41 7.25
C ARG A 492 5.52 -25.35 8.03
N ASN A 493 4.40 -25.12 7.33
CA ASN A 493 3.06 -25.11 7.96
C ASN A 493 2.71 -26.45 8.63
N THR A 494 3.16 -27.57 8.07
CA THR A 494 3.02 -28.92 8.65
C THR A 494 3.73 -29.04 9.99
N ASP A 495 4.91 -28.44 10.14
CA ASP A 495 5.71 -28.51 11.37
C ASP A 495 5.02 -27.71 12.49
N TRP A 496 4.41 -26.57 12.16
CA TRP A 496 3.59 -25.79 13.10
C TRP A 496 2.33 -26.55 13.54
N MET A 497 1.67 -27.26 12.62
CA MET A 497 0.51 -28.10 12.95
C MET A 497 0.90 -29.26 13.86
N LEU A 498 2.06 -29.89 13.60
CA LEU A 498 2.59 -30.96 14.43
C LEU A 498 2.93 -30.47 15.85
N ALA A 499 3.58 -29.31 15.99
CA ALA A 499 3.85 -28.69 17.28
C ALA A 499 2.56 -28.45 18.08
N LYS A 500 1.52 -27.96 17.39
CA LYS A 500 0.21 -27.70 17.99
C LYS A 500 -0.47 -28.99 18.45
N GLN A 501 -0.49 -30.02 17.61
CA GLN A 501 -1.07 -31.33 17.94
C GLN A 501 -0.34 -31.96 19.13
N TYR A 502 0.99 -31.88 19.16
CA TYR A 502 1.81 -32.37 20.26
C TYR A 502 1.43 -31.69 21.58
N LEU A 503 1.33 -30.36 21.60
CA LEU A 503 0.96 -29.62 22.83
C LEU A 503 -0.43 -30.00 23.33
N ILE A 504 -1.41 -30.14 22.43
CA ILE A 504 -2.77 -30.57 22.79
C ILE A 504 -2.74 -31.98 23.40
N ALA A 505 -2.10 -32.94 22.72
CA ALA A 505 -2.03 -34.33 23.20
C ALA A 505 -1.30 -34.44 24.56
N LYS A 506 -0.21 -33.69 24.74
CA LYS A 506 0.60 -33.76 25.96
C LYS A 506 -0.10 -33.15 27.18
N LEU A 507 -0.88 -32.09 26.99
CA LEU A 507 -1.52 -31.35 28.09
C LEU A 507 -2.90 -31.87 28.46
N VAL A 508 -3.64 -32.46 27.52
CA VAL A 508 -5.01 -32.93 27.78
C VAL A 508 -5.03 -34.36 28.34
N LYS A 509 -3.99 -35.18 28.10
CA LYS A 509 -3.87 -36.61 28.48
C LYS A 509 -5.06 -37.50 28.04
N ASP A 510 -4.79 -38.78 27.82
CA ASP A 510 -5.83 -39.79 27.56
C ASP A 510 -6.47 -40.24 28.89
N GLU A 511 -7.18 -39.35 29.58
CA GLU A 511 -8.11 -39.75 30.65
C GLU A 511 -9.52 -39.91 30.08
N CYS A 512 -10.30 -40.84 30.65
CA CYS A 512 -11.61 -41.27 30.13
C CYS A 512 -12.69 -40.17 30.10
N ASP A 513 -12.40 -38.96 30.55
CA ASP A 513 -13.35 -37.84 30.61
C ASP A 513 -12.65 -36.54 30.16
N ILE A 514 -12.49 -36.39 28.83
CA ILE A 514 -11.82 -35.24 28.23
C ILE A 514 -12.75 -34.03 28.24
N ASP A 515 -12.44 -33.00 29.03
CA ASP A 515 -13.17 -31.74 29.00
C ASP A 515 -12.91 -30.98 27.68
N ALA A 516 -13.98 -30.74 26.91
CA ALA A 516 -13.93 -29.95 25.68
C ALA A 516 -13.39 -28.53 25.91
N GLU A 517 -13.56 -28.00 27.13
CA GLU A 517 -13.00 -26.73 27.57
C GLU A 517 -11.45 -26.77 27.61
N ASP A 518 -10.88 -27.84 28.14
CA ASP A 518 -9.42 -28.01 28.27
C ASP A 518 -8.75 -28.11 26.89
N ILE A 519 -9.35 -28.88 25.97
CA ILE A 519 -8.91 -28.91 24.57
C ILE A 519 -8.94 -27.49 23.98
N ARG A 520 -10.02 -26.74 24.20
CA ARG A 520 -10.17 -25.39 23.64
C ARG A 520 -9.09 -24.45 24.17
N ILE A 521 -8.81 -24.46 25.47
CA ILE A 521 -7.83 -23.59 26.12
C ILE A 521 -6.42 -23.91 25.64
N VAL A 522 -6.03 -25.19 25.59
CA VAL A 522 -4.71 -25.60 25.10
C VAL A 522 -4.55 -25.31 23.60
N ASN A 523 -5.59 -25.54 22.81
CA ASN A 523 -5.63 -25.19 21.39
C ASN A 523 -5.48 -23.68 21.17
N LYS A 524 -6.13 -22.85 22.01
CA LYS A 524 -5.98 -21.38 22.03
C LYS A 524 -4.54 -20.99 22.35
N PHE A 525 -3.91 -21.62 23.34
CA PHE A 525 -2.52 -21.35 23.74
C PHE A 525 -1.50 -21.73 22.66
N ALA A 526 -1.60 -22.93 22.09
CA ALA A 526 -0.73 -23.35 21.00
C ALA A 526 -0.90 -22.43 19.77
N SER A 527 -2.13 -22.03 19.46
CA SER A 527 -2.40 -21.10 18.35
C SER A 527 -1.86 -19.71 18.61
N PHE A 528 -1.95 -19.22 19.85
CA PHE A 528 -1.37 -17.95 20.29
C PHE A 528 0.14 -17.92 20.10
N LEU A 529 0.87 -18.91 20.62
CA LEU A 529 2.33 -19.03 20.47
C LEU A 529 2.72 -19.02 18.98
N ILE A 530 2.11 -19.89 18.19
CA ILE A 530 2.42 -20.02 16.76
C ILE A 530 2.15 -18.71 16.01
N HIS A 531 1.01 -18.07 16.29
CA HIS A 531 0.65 -16.81 15.65
C HIS A 531 1.67 -15.71 15.94
N GLU A 532 2.02 -15.51 17.21
CA GLU A 532 2.91 -14.42 17.61
C GLU A 532 4.36 -14.65 17.17
N VAL A 533 4.85 -15.91 17.15
CA VAL A 533 6.17 -16.24 16.57
C VAL A 533 6.19 -15.94 15.06
N LYS A 534 5.13 -16.32 14.33
CA LYS A 534 5.00 -16.00 12.89
C LYS A 534 4.93 -14.48 12.65
N CYS A 535 4.18 -13.74 13.47
CA CYS A 535 4.13 -12.28 13.41
C CYS A 535 5.52 -11.66 13.62
N GLY A 536 6.30 -12.14 14.59
CA GLY A 536 7.69 -11.73 14.82
C GLY A 536 8.57 -11.92 13.58
N ARG A 537 8.50 -13.09 12.92
CA ARG A 537 9.22 -13.36 11.66
C ARG A 537 8.82 -12.38 10.55
N THR A 538 7.53 -12.13 10.37
CA THR A 538 7.04 -11.20 9.34
C THR A 538 7.48 -9.76 9.57
N CYS A 539 7.57 -9.33 10.83
CA CYS A 539 8.09 -8.01 11.18
C CYS A 539 9.57 -7.87 10.81
N ALA A 540 10.39 -8.92 11.00
CA ALA A 540 11.80 -8.90 10.61
C ALA A 540 11.99 -8.79 9.09
N ILE A 541 11.22 -9.56 8.31
CA ILE A 541 11.20 -9.48 6.84
C ILE A 541 10.88 -8.05 6.37
N ALA A 542 9.86 -7.43 6.96
CA ALA A 542 9.47 -6.07 6.61
C ALA A 542 10.54 -5.03 6.97
N ALA A 543 11.25 -5.22 8.08
CA ALA A 543 12.34 -4.34 8.50
C ALA A 543 13.54 -4.44 7.54
N GLU A 544 13.94 -5.66 7.16
CA GLU A 544 15.04 -5.88 6.20
C GLU A 544 14.72 -5.32 4.82
N ALA A 545 13.48 -5.50 4.33
CA ALA A 545 13.03 -4.85 3.10
C ALA A 545 13.09 -3.31 3.20
N SER A 546 12.72 -2.74 4.35
CA SER A 546 12.77 -1.28 4.55
C SER A 546 14.19 -0.73 4.47
N VAL A 547 15.17 -1.45 5.05
CA VAL A 547 16.59 -1.10 4.97
C VAL A 547 17.12 -1.23 3.54
N ALA A 548 16.75 -2.30 2.81
CA ALA A 548 17.14 -2.51 1.42
C ALA A 548 16.61 -1.41 0.47
N TYR A 549 15.48 -0.79 0.81
CA TYR A 549 14.89 0.34 0.08
C TYR A 549 15.21 1.71 0.69
N GLY A 550 16.17 1.81 1.63
CA GLY A 550 16.65 3.09 2.17
C GLY A 550 15.71 3.78 3.18
N PHE A 551 14.67 3.11 3.67
CA PHE A 551 13.79 3.62 4.73
C PHE A 551 14.28 3.15 6.09
N TYR A 552 15.08 3.99 6.77
CA TYR A 552 15.46 3.75 8.16
C TYR A 552 14.25 3.89 9.09
N PRO A 553 13.86 2.85 9.85
CA PRO A 553 12.92 3.01 10.95
C PRO A 553 13.60 3.80 12.08
N SER A 554 12.89 4.74 12.70
CA SER A 554 13.40 5.48 13.86
C SER A 554 13.84 4.51 14.95
N SER A 555 15.07 4.66 15.41
CA SER A 555 15.71 3.92 16.51
C SER A 555 14.88 3.99 17.80
N ALA A 556 14.12 2.95 18.04
CA ALA A 556 13.71 2.50 19.36
C ALA A 556 13.66 0.97 19.26
N TYR A 557 14.09 0.25 20.27
CA TYR A 557 14.27 -1.23 20.29
C TYR A 557 15.62 -1.75 19.75
N THR A 558 16.72 -1.21 20.28
CA THR A 558 17.95 -1.98 20.45
C THR A 558 18.28 -1.98 21.94
N HIS A 559 17.76 -2.97 22.65
CA HIS A 559 18.29 -3.56 23.89
C HIS A 559 17.28 -4.63 24.35
N ALA A 560 17.55 -5.89 23.98
CA ALA A 560 17.12 -7.12 24.64
C ALA A 560 17.77 -8.29 23.93
#